data_AF-A0A1D9MIF3-F1
#
_entry.id   AF-A0A1D9MIF3-F1
#
_cell.length_a   1.000
_cell.length_b   1.000
_cell.length_c   1.000
_cell.angle_alpha   90.00
_cell.angle_beta   90.00
_cell.angle_gamma   90.00
#
_symmetry.space_group_name_H-M   'P 1'
#
loop_
_entity.id
_entity.type
_entity.pdbx_description
1 polymer ?
#
loop_
_entity_poly.entity_id
_entity_poly.type
_entity_poly.pdbx_seq_one_letter_code
_entity_poly.pdbx_strand_id
1 'polypeptide(L)'
;MAKKKRLPKQSGNVNASKKAEIKAHAANVGRRGKHVSADARKPVSSLEDTFKWSAKMLDHAHDGSWNWKLAPTELRELFCFIEEMSCLAWKDILQQTSGGHNKHHTQKTDSLEKEAQDRLYEVMSKENEDFPEEVFRFRLNAKTRLWGIRTGSIFRILWYDRDHAVYRVKKRHT
;
A
#
# COMPACT_ATOMS: atom_id res chain seq x y z
N MET A 1 19.44 -2.06 -62.40
CA MET A 1 18.70 -0.77 -62.40
C MET A 1 17.21 -1.04 -62.30
N ALA A 2 16.59 -0.80 -61.14
CA ALA A 2 15.18 -1.10 -60.90
C ALA A 2 14.35 0.19 -60.74
N LYS A 3 13.28 0.32 -61.53
CA LYS A 3 12.36 1.47 -61.59
C LYS A 3 11.46 1.53 -60.34
N LYS A 4 11.47 2.66 -59.62
CA LYS A 4 10.51 2.98 -58.54
C LYS A 4 9.12 3.28 -59.12
N LYS A 5 8.12 2.45 -58.81
CA LYS A 5 6.69 2.79 -58.98
C LYS A 5 6.24 3.67 -57.79
N ARG A 6 5.66 4.84 -58.08
CA ARG A 6 5.01 5.74 -57.09
C ARG A 6 3.56 5.30 -56.88
N LEU A 7 3.12 5.20 -55.63
CA LEU A 7 1.71 5.02 -55.24
C LEU A 7 1.02 6.40 -55.11
N PRO A 8 -0.28 6.52 -55.44
CA PRO A 8 -1.02 7.78 -55.43
C PRO A 8 -1.38 8.26 -54.02
N LYS A 9 -1.29 9.57 -53.78
CA LYS A 9 -1.77 10.25 -52.58
C LYS A 9 -3.31 10.19 -52.53
N GLN A 10 -3.88 9.56 -51.51
CA GLN A 10 -5.29 9.71 -51.17
C GLN A 10 -5.50 11.01 -50.38
N SER A 11 -6.37 11.88 -50.91
CA SER A 11 -6.88 13.07 -50.23
C SER A 11 -8.09 12.69 -49.37
N GLY A 12 -7.91 12.67 -48.05
CA GLY A 12 -9.01 12.53 -47.10
C GLY A 12 -9.78 13.85 -46.96
N ASN A 13 -10.80 14.05 -47.80
CA ASN A 13 -11.70 15.20 -47.71
C ASN A 13 -12.71 14.96 -46.56
N VAL A 14 -12.39 15.41 -45.35
CA VAL A 14 -13.31 15.31 -44.20
C VAL A 14 -14.29 16.49 -44.26
N ASN A 15 -15.53 16.18 -44.60
CA ASN A 15 -16.63 17.14 -44.81
C ASN A 15 -16.83 18.07 -43.59
N ALA A 16 -16.95 19.38 -43.83
CA ALA A 16 -16.98 20.43 -42.79
C ALA A 16 -18.10 20.27 -41.76
N SER A 17 -19.20 19.60 -42.14
CA SER A 17 -20.35 19.32 -41.28
C SER A 17 -20.03 18.36 -40.11
N LYS A 18 -19.18 17.34 -40.35
CA LYS A 18 -18.71 16.42 -39.29
C LYS A 18 -17.76 17.08 -38.28
N LYS A 19 -16.96 18.05 -38.74
CA LYS A 19 -16.09 18.84 -37.83
C LYS A 19 -16.91 19.75 -36.91
N ALA A 20 -18.07 20.24 -37.37
CA ALA A 20 -18.94 21.09 -36.57
C ALA A 20 -19.65 20.30 -35.43
N GLU A 21 -20.13 19.08 -35.70
CA GLU A 21 -20.75 18.23 -34.68
C GLU A 21 -19.77 17.79 -33.58
N ILE A 22 -18.53 17.43 -33.95
CA ILE A 22 -17.50 17.04 -32.96
C ILE A 22 -17.10 18.24 -32.09
N LYS A 23 -17.03 19.46 -32.66
CA LYS A 23 -16.71 20.68 -31.91
C LYS A 23 -17.85 21.10 -30.98
N ALA A 24 -19.11 20.90 -31.38
CA ALA A 24 -20.27 21.18 -30.56
C ALA A 24 -20.42 20.19 -29.39
N HIS A 25 -20.10 18.91 -29.60
CA HIS A 25 -20.10 17.91 -28.52
C HIS A 25 -18.96 18.17 -27.51
N ALA A 26 -17.76 18.51 -27.98
CA ALA A 26 -16.63 18.88 -27.13
C ALA A 26 -16.88 20.16 -26.31
N ALA A 27 -17.59 21.15 -26.87
CA ALA A 27 -17.94 22.38 -26.16
C ALA A 27 -19.02 22.17 -25.06
N ASN A 28 -19.87 21.14 -25.19
CA ASN A 28 -20.93 20.86 -24.21
C ASN A 28 -20.46 20.02 -23.02
N VAL A 29 -19.41 19.21 -23.18
CA VAL A 29 -18.79 18.45 -22.07
C VAL A 29 -18.08 19.37 -21.08
N GLY A 30 -17.60 20.54 -21.53
CA GLY A 30 -16.89 21.53 -20.70
C GLY A 30 -17.79 22.40 -19.80
N ARG A 31 -19.13 22.34 -19.93
CA ARG A 31 -20.06 23.21 -19.17
C ARG A 31 -20.84 22.53 -18.05
N ARG A 32 -20.71 21.21 -17.88
CA ARG A 32 -21.16 20.53 -16.65
C ARG A 32 -19.99 20.44 -15.69
N GLY A 33 -19.78 21.51 -14.92
CA GLY A 33 -18.96 21.43 -13.73
C GLY A 33 -19.46 20.26 -12.89
N LYS A 34 -18.66 19.20 -12.75
CA LYS A 34 -18.92 18.17 -11.75
C LYS A 34 -18.77 18.86 -10.41
N HIS A 35 -19.89 19.31 -9.85
CA HIS A 35 -19.96 19.68 -8.45
C HIS A 35 -19.85 18.36 -7.68
N VAL A 36 -18.61 17.91 -7.48
CA VAL A 36 -18.30 16.92 -6.47
C VAL A 36 -18.65 17.62 -5.17
N SER A 37 -19.70 17.16 -4.49
CA SER A 37 -20.09 17.68 -3.19
C SER A 37 -18.84 17.78 -2.30
N ALA A 38 -18.68 18.87 -1.57
CA ALA A 38 -17.57 19.04 -0.64
C ALA A 38 -17.50 17.90 0.41
N ASP A 39 -18.59 17.14 0.61
CA ASP A 39 -18.60 15.94 1.44
C ASP A 39 -17.89 14.72 0.83
N ALA A 40 -17.65 14.67 -0.49
CA ALA A 40 -16.89 13.58 -1.11
C ALA A 40 -15.36 13.75 -0.97
N ARG A 41 -14.91 14.78 -0.25
CA ARG A 41 -13.50 15.10 0.01
C ARG A 41 -13.16 15.20 1.50
N LYS A 42 -13.94 14.61 2.39
CA LYS A 42 -13.38 14.33 3.72
C LYS A 42 -12.52 13.08 3.58
N PRO A 43 -11.18 13.14 3.75
CA PRO A 43 -10.48 11.93 4.16
C PRO A 43 -11.17 11.51 5.46
N VAL A 44 -11.99 10.45 5.38
CA VAL A 44 -12.67 9.89 6.55
C VAL A 44 -11.58 9.66 7.59
N SER A 45 -11.78 10.25 8.77
CA SER A 45 -10.84 10.16 9.89
C SER A 45 -10.61 8.69 10.22
N SER A 46 -9.50 8.15 9.72
CA SER A 46 -9.14 6.73 9.81
C SER A 46 -8.70 6.29 11.21
N LEU A 47 -8.73 7.22 12.18
CA LEU A 47 -8.33 7.00 13.57
C LEU A 47 -9.50 6.56 14.44
N GLU A 48 -10.73 7.01 14.14
CA GLU A 48 -11.94 6.63 14.86
C GLU A 48 -12.48 5.27 14.39
N ASP A 49 -12.14 4.87 13.17
CA ASP A 49 -12.51 3.58 12.61
C ASP A 49 -11.84 2.43 13.37
N THR A 50 -12.59 1.34 13.53
CA THR A 50 -12.06 0.08 14.06
C THR A 50 -11.01 -0.52 13.13
N PHE A 51 -10.01 -1.17 13.74
CA PHE A 51 -8.98 -1.88 13.03
C PHE A 51 -9.56 -3.00 12.18
N LYS A 52 -9.23 -2.96 10.88
CA LYS A 52 -9.50 -4.03 9.92
C LYS A 52 -8.17 -4.50 9.37
N TRP A 53 -8.12 -5.75 8.94
CA TRP A 53 -6.92 -6.33 8.36
C TRP A 53 -7.22 -7.09 7.08
N SER A 54 -6.19 -7.27 6.25
CA SER A 54 -6.25 -8.07 5.04
C SER A 54 -4.95 -8.86 4.87
N ALA A 55 -5.09 -10.12 4.50
CA ALA A 55 -3.99 -11.01 4.16
C ALA A 55 -3.61 -10.97 2.67
N LYS A 56 -4.22 -10.08 1.86
CA LYS A 56 -4.01 -10.05 0.40
C LYS A 56 -2.55 -9.84 0.00
N MET A 57 -1.79 -9.08 0.80
CA MET A 57 -0.39 -8.75 0.53
C MET A 57 0.62 -9.67 1.23
N LEU A 58 0.17 -10.81 1.76
CA LEU A 58 1.06 -11.76 2.41
C LEU A 58 2.16 -12.20 1.44
N ASP A 59 3.40 -11.93 1.83
CA ASP A 59 4.56 -12.33 1.05
C ASP A 59 4.95 -13.79 1.36
N HIS A 60 4.17 -14.73 0.86
CA HIS A 60 4.41 -16.16 1.03
C HIS A 60 5.65 -16.70 0.31
N ALA A 61 6.16 -15.96 -0.68
CA ALA A 61 7.27 -16.41 -1.50
C ALA A 61 8.64 -16.07 -0.88
N HIS A 62 8.70 -15.20 0.13
CA HIS A 62 9.94 -14.93 0.83
C HIS A 62 10.17 -15.96 1.95
N ASP A 63 11.34 -16.59 1.90
CA ASP A 63 11.76 -17.67 2.81
C ASP A 63 13.01 -17.29 3.63
N GLY A 64 13.26 -15.98 3.76
CA GLY A 64 14.40 -15.44 4.50
C GLY A 64 14.14 -15.32 6.00
N SER A 65 14.78 -14.34 6.63
CA SER A 65 14.77 -14.17 8.09
C SER A 65 13.43 -13.70 8.66
N TRP A 66 12.56 -13.15 7.81
CA TRP A 66 11.14 -12.93 8.08
C TRP A 66 10.35 -13.80 7.10
N ASN A 67 9.42 -14.61 7.57
CA ASN A 67 8.69 -15.53 6.70
C ASN A 67 7.42 -16.02 7.39
N TRP A 68 6.58 -16.70 6.62
CA TRP A 68 5.30 -17.24 7.08
C TRP A 68 5.35 -18.71 7.48
N LYS A 69 6.54 -19.30 7.67
CA LYS A 69 6.72 -20.65 8.22
C LYS A 69 6.56 -20.59 9.74
N LEU A 70 5.33 -20.37 10.21
CA LEU A 70 5.02 -20.17 11.63
C LEU A 70 4.90 -21.49 12.38
N ALA A 71 5.49 -21.56 13.57
CA ALA A 71 5.17 -22.60 14.53
C ALA A 71 3.69 -22.46 15.00
N PRO A 72 3.05 -23.55 15.47
CA PRO A 72 1.66 -23.48 15.94
C PRO A 72 1.43 -22.42 17.04
N THR A 73 2.41 -22.23 17.92
CA THR A 73 2.37 -21.20 18.97
C THR A 73 2.40 -19.79 18.40
N GLU A 74 3.26 -19.53 17.41
CA GLU A 74 3.37 -18.22 16.74
C GLU A 74 2.09 -17.88 15.96
N LEU A 75 1.48 -18.87 15.32
CA LEU A 75 0.21 -18.71 14.63
C LEU A 75 -0.92 -18.36 15.60
N ARG A 76 -0.97 -19.04 16.75
CA ARG A 76 -1.92 -18.73 17.82
C ARG A 76 -1.73 -17.32 18.35
N GLU A 77 -0.49 -16.93 18.67
CA GLU A 77 -0.15 -15.59 19.14
C GLU A 77 -0.55 -14.51 18.13
N LEU A 78 -0.31 -14.75 16.84
CA LEU A 78 -0.71 -13.84 15.77
C LEU A 78 -2.22 -13.66 15.72
N PHE A 79 -3.01 -14.74 15.76
CA PHE A 79 -4.46 -14.63 15.69
C PHE A 79 -5.08 -13.99 16.93
N CYS A 80 -4.61 -14.34 18.14
CA CYS A 80 -5.03 -13.65 19.36
C CYS A 80 -4.72 -12.14 19.27
N PHE A 81 -3.53 -11.78 18.80
CA PHE A 81 -3.16 -10.38 18.62
C PHE A 81 -4.06 -9.65 17.62
N ILE A 82 -4.32 -10.26 16.45
CA ILE A 82 -5.19 -9.67 15.42
C ILE A 82 -6.62 -9.49 15.96
N GLU A 83 -7.16 -10.48 16.67
CA GLU A 83 -8.48 -10.43 17.30
C GLU A 83 -8.56 -9.28 18.32
N GLU A 84 -7.57 -9.18 19.22
CA GLU A 84 -7.47 -8.08 20.18
C GLU A 84 -7.45 -6.71 19.50
N MET A 85 -6.65 -6.53 18.44
CA MET A 85 -6.60 -5.26 17.72
C MET A 85 -7.92 -4.97 17.00
N SER A 86 -8.60 -5.98 16.45
CA SER A 86 -9.89 -5.83 15.77
C SER A 86 -11.02 -5.33 16.66
N CYS A 87 -10.87 -5.40 17.98
CA CYS A 87 -11.79 -4.79 18.94
C CYS A 87 -11.54 -3.30 19.22
N LEU A 88 -10.48 -2.71 18.65
CA LEU A 88 -10.04 -1.35 18.97
C LEU A 88 -10.13 -0.41 17.77
N ALA A 89 -10.36 0.88 18.04
CA ALA A 89 -10.14 1.93 17.06
C ALA A 89 -8.64 2.20 16.88
N TRP A 90 -8.25 2.68 15.71
CA TRP A 90 -6.85 2.98 15.42
C TRP A 90 -6.23 4.00 16.38
N LYS A 91 -7.01 4.97 16.87
CA LYS A 91 -6.54 5.94 17.88
C LYS A 91 -6.09 5.24 19.16
N ASP A 92 -6.83 4.23 19.61
CA ASP A 92 -6.55 3.50 20.85
C ASP A 92 -5.33 2.60 20.66
N ILE A 93 -5.22 1.97 19.49
CA ILE A 93 -4.04 1.18 19.10
C ILE A 93 -2.77 2.03 19.10
N LEU A 94 -2.82 3.22 18.51
CA LEU A 94 -1.66 4.11 18.40
C LEU A 94 -1.26 4.73 19.75
N GLN A 95 -2.18 4.81 20.71
CA GLN A 95 -1.91 5.27 22.07
C GLN A 95 -1.31 4.17 22.97
N GLN A 96 -1.28 2.90 22.54
CA GLN A 96 -0.63 1.85 23.31
C GLN A 96 0.87 2.14 23.44
N THR A 97 1.37 2.13 24.67
CA THR A 97 2.78 2.37 24.97
C THR A 97 3.44 1.16 25.63
N SER A 98 4.76 1.08 25.53
CA SER A 98 5.59 0.09 26.23
C SER A 98 6.93 0.74 26.56
N GLY A 99 7.29 0.78 27.85
CA GLY A 99 8.53 1.42 28.30
C GLY A 99 8.60 2.93 28.00
N GLY A 100 7.46 3.64 28.04
CA GLY A 100 7.37 5.08 27.79
C GLY A 100 7.38 5.49 26.31
N HIS A 101 7.36 4.54 25.38
CA HIS A 101 7.33 4.80 23.94
C HIS A 101 6.12 4.13 23.27
N ASN A 102 5.71 4.66 22.11
CA ASN A 102 4.64 4.05 21.30
C ASN A 102 4.99 2.60 20.96
N LYS A 103 4.09 1.68 21.33
CA LYS A 103 4.25 0.24 21.12
C LYS A 103 4.22 -0.11 19.63
N HIS A 104 3.42 0.63 18.86
CA HIS A 104 3.19 0.45 17.43
C HIS A 104 3.46 1.76 16.71
N HIS A 105 4.06 1.72 15.53
CA HIS A 105 4.39 2.94 14.79
C HIS A 105 4.74 2.66 13.33
N THR A 106 4.73 3.73 12.53
CA THR A 106 5.27 3.73 11.18
C THR A 106 6.80 3.70 11.21
N GLN A 107 7.38 3.15 10.15
CA GLN A 107 8.80 3.10 9.87
C GLN A 107 9.00 3.56 8.43
N LYS A 108 9.92 4.50 8.21
CA LYS A 108 10.27 4.93 6.87
C LYS A 108 10.84 3.78 6.05
N THR A 109 10.39 3.64 4.81
CA THR A 109 10.83 2.55 3.94
C THR A 109 12.33 2.63 3.65
N ASP A 110 12.87 3.84 3.51
CA ASP A 110 14.31 4.09 3.27
C ASP A 110 15.24 3.62 4.40
N SER A 111 14.69 3.39 5.59
CA SER A 111 15.42 2.98 6.78
C SER A 111 15.43 1.47 7.02
N LEU A 112 14.64 0.70 6.24
CA LEU A 112 14.62 -0.75 6.31
C LEU A 112 15.95 -1.34 5.82
N GLU A 113 16.23 -2.58 6.15
CA GLU A 113 17.37 -3.29 5.55
C GLU A 113 17.22 -3.36 4.02
N LYS A 114 18.33 -3.33 3.29
CA LYS A 114 18.29 -3.27 1.81
C LYS A 114 17.51 -4.44 1.21
N GLU A 115 17.70 -5.64 1.75
CA GLU A 115 16.93 -6.84 1.35
C GLU A 115 15.41 -6.64 1.53
N ALA A 116 14.98 -6.00 2.62
CA ALA A 116 13.57 -5.70 2.84
C ALA A 116 13.06 -4.62 1.86
N GLN A 117 13.85 -3.58 1.58
CA GLN A 117 13.47 -2.56 0.60
C GLN A 117 13.28 -3.17 -0.80
N ASP A 118 14.22 -3.99 -1.24
CA ASP A 118 14.17 -4.66 -2.54
C ASP A 118 12.98 -5.62 -2.60
N ARG A 119 12.73 -6.39 -1.54
CA ARG A 119 11.58 -7.31 -1.49
C ARG A 119 10.25 -6.56 -1.49
N LEU A 120 10.15 -5.44 -0.77
CA LEU A 120 8.96 -4.60 -0.81
C LEU A 120 8.70 -4.10 -2.23
N TYR A 121 9.74 -3.66 -2.94
CA TYR A 121 9.61 -3.19 -4.31
C TYR A 121 9.04 -4.27 -5.23
N GLU A 122 9.51 -5.52 -5.10
CA GLU A 122 8.97 -6.66 -5.84
C GLU A 122 7.50 -6.92 -5.53
N VAL A 123 7.11 -6.90 -4.24
CA VAL A 123 5.72 -7.11 -3.81
C VAL A 123 4.81 -6.01 -4.34
N MET A 124 5.22 -4.74 -4.22
CA MET A 124 4.44 -3.60 -4.73
C MET A 124 4.28 -3.65 -6.25
N SER A 125 5.36 -3.97 -6.96
CA SER A 125 5.35 -4.11 -8.42
C SER A 125 4.40 -5.21 -8.87
N LYS A 126 4.36 -6.35 -8.17
CA LYS A 126 3.44 -7.46 -8.46
C LYS A 126 1.97 -7.06 -8.26
N GLU A 127 1.67 -6.29 -7.22
CA GLU A 127 0.31 -5.82 -6.93
C GLU A 127 -0.10 -4.59 -7.77
N ASN A 128 0.80 -4.07 -8.63
CA ASN A 128 0.63 -2.80 -9.35
C ASN A 128 0.28 -1.62 -8.41
N GLU A 129 0.90 -1.58 -7.24
CA GLU A 129 0.76 -0.48 -6.26
C GLU A 129 2.03 0.38 -6.22
N ASP A 130 1.89 1.67 -5.87
CA ASP A 130 3.03 2.58 -5.71
C ASP A 130 3.93 2.17 -4.54
N PHE A 131 5.22 2.44 -4.67
CA PHE A 131 6.19 2.17 -3.59
C PHE A 131 5.92 3.08 -2.38
N PRO A 132 5.66 2.53 -1.18
CA PRO A 132 5.23 3.34 -0.04
C PRO A 132 6.41 4.06 0.61
N GLU A 133 6.22 5.32 1.04
CA GLU A 133 7.22 6.08 1.80
C GLU A 133 7.44 5.51 3.22
N GLU A 134 6.38 4.94 3.81
CA GLU A 134 6.41 4.34 5.13
C GLU A 134 5.63 3.01 5.17
N VAL A 135 6.09 2.10 6.01
CA VAL A 135 5.38 0.87 6.39
C VAL A 135 5.00 0.94 7.88
N PHE A 136 3.99 0.18 8.30
CA PHE A 136 3.57 0.12 9.69
C PHE A 136 4.01 -1.19 10.34
N ARG A 137 4.44 -1.12 11.61
CA ARG A 137 4.74 -2.31 12.41
C ARG A 137 3.94 -2.40 13.68
N PHE A 138 3.38 -3.58 13.90
CA PHE A 138 2.93 -4.01 15.21
C PHE A 138 4.05 -4.70 15.97
N ARG A 139 4.02 -4.55 17.30
CA ARG A 139 4.89 -5.23 18.25
C ARG A 139 4.06 -6.29 18.95
N LEU A 140 4.29 -7.55 18.58
CA LEU A 140 3.60 -8.70 19.18
C LEU A 140 4.23 -9.02 20.55
N ASN A 141 5.56 -9.10 20.59
CA ASN A 141 6.33 -9.31 21.81
C ASN A 141 7.64 -8.51 21.80
N ALA A 142 8.63 -8.84 22.64
CA ALA A 142 9.90 -8.11 22.67
C ALA A 142 10.60 -8.06 21.30
N LYS A 143 10.63 -9.18 20.58
CA LYS A 143 11.36 -9.33 19.33
C LYS A 143 10.45 -9.34 18.10
N THR A 144 9.34 -10.07 18.14
CA THR A 144 8.48 -10.28 16.99
C THR A 144 7.75 -9.01 16.56
N ARG A 145 7.77 -8.74 15.25
CA ARG A 145 7.03 -7.67 14.59
C ARG A 145 6.17 -8.23 13.46
N LEU A 146 4.96 -7.69 13.37
CA LEU A 146 4.09 -7.89 12.22
C LEU A 146 4.12 -6.62 11.38
N TRP A 147 4.56 -6.75 10.14
CA TRP A 147 4.73 -5.63 9.22
C TRP A 147 3.59 -5.59 8.20
N GLY A 148 3.25 -4.38 7.76
CA GLY A 148 2.23 -4.20 6.74
C GLY A 148 2.03 -2.75 6.34
N ILE A 149 1.11 -2.54 5.40
CA ILE A 149 0.76 -1.21 4.89
C ILE A 149 -0.59 -0.82 5.48
N ARG A 150 -0.66 0.36 6.10
CA ARG A 150 -1.93 0.91 6.58
C ARG A 150 -2.52 1.85 5.52
N THR A 151 -3.77 1.59 5.12
CA THR A 151 -4.54 2.50 4.29
C THR A 151 -5.91 2.70 4.92
N GLY A 152 -6.15 3.90 5.46
CA GLY A 152 -7.36 4.15 6.24
C GLY A 152 -7.42 3.25 7.48
N SER A 153 -8.51 2.49 7.61
CA SER A 153 -8.74 1.54 8.70
C SER A 153 -8.18 0.14 8.45
N ILE A 154 -7.71 -0.15 7.23
CA ILE A 154 -7.23 -1.48 6.84
C ILE A 154 -5.71 -1.56 6.97
N PHE A 155 -5.23 -2.55 7.71
CA PHE A 155 -3.85 -3.01 7.73
C PHE A 155 -3.66 -4.20 6.79
N ARG A 156 -2.98 -4.00 5.66
CA ARG A 156 -2.60 -5.07 4.74
C ARG A 156 -1.32 -5.73 5.24
N ILE A 157 -1.45 -6.96 5.73
CA ILE A 157 -0.37 -7.73 6.33
C ILE A 157 0.64 -8.12 5.24
N LEU A 158 1.93 -7.95 5.54
CA LEU A 158 3.04 -8.20 4.61
C LEU A 158 3.99 -9.28 5.12
N TRP A 159 4.67 -9.03 6.25
CA TRP A 159 5.72 -9.92 6.78
C TRP A 159 5.56 -10.22 8.27
N TYR A 160 6.02 -11.41 8.64
CA TYR A 160 6.22 -11.81 10.03
C TYR A 160 7.71 -11.89 10.33
N ASP A 161 8.21 -11.00 11.18
CA ASP A 161 9.63 -10.84 11.51
C ASP A 161 9.88 -11.20 12.97
N ARG A 162 10.65 -12.26 13.21
CA ARG A 162 10.89 -12.78 14.56
C ARG A 162 11.96 -12.01 15.33
N ASP A 163 12.94 -11.44 14.63
CA ASP A 163 14.22 -11.03 15.23
C ASP A 163 14.75 -9.69 14.68
N HIS A 164 13.86 -8.76 14.30
CA HIS A 164 14.22 -7.43 13.77
C HIS A 164 15.10 -7.51 12.51
N ALA A 165 14.86 -8.51 11.67
CA ALA A 165 15.64 -8.69 10.46
C ALA A 165 15.21 -7.72 9.34
N VAL A 166 13.95 -7.24 9.35
CA VAL A 166 13.46 -6.22 8.42
C VAL A 166 14.07 -4.85 8.71
N TYR A 167 14.34 -4.56 9.98
CA TYR A 167 14.92 -3.30 10.44
C TYR A 167 15.82 -3.56 11.66
N ARG A 168 17.15 -3.51 11.46
CA ARG A 168 18.09 -3.75 12.56
C ARG A 168 18.11 -2.56 13.51
N VAL A 169 17.67 -2.81 14.74
CA VAL A 169 17.96 -1.90 15.86
C VAL A 169 19.42 -2.05 16.27
N LYS A 170 20.17 -0.94 16.27
CA LYS A 170 21.50 -0.90 16.87
C LYS A 170 21.36 -1.28 18.35
N LYS A 171 22.00 -2.38 18.78
CA LYS A 171 22.02 -2.76 20.19
C LYS A 171 22.70 -1.64 20.99
N ARG A 172 21.98 -1.06 21.96
CA ARG A 172 22.54 -0.07 22.87
C ARG A 172 23.09 -0.82 24.10
N HIS A 173 24.38 -1.11 24.07
CA HIS A 173 25.19 -1.80 25.09
C HIS A 173 24.81 -3.27 25.38
N THR A 174 25.82 -4.13 25.25
CA THR A 174 25.97 -5.38 26.02
C THR A 174 26.98 -5.10 27.11
#